data_AF-A0A8H4LM56-F1
#
_entry.id   AF-A0A8H4LM56-F1
#
_cell.length_a   1.000
_cell.length_b   1.000
_cell.length_c   1.000
_cell.angle_alpha   90.00
_cell.angle_beta   90.00
_cell.angle_gamma   90.00
#
_symmetry.space_group_name_H-M   'P 1'
#
loop_
_entity.id
_entity.type
_entity.pdbx_description
1 polymer ?
#
loop_
_entity_poly.entity_id
_entity_poly.type
_entity_poly.pdbx_seq_one_letter_code
_entity_poly.pdbx_strand_id
1 'polypeptide(L)'
;MAPPSLPLSTISVTGPDGAIEQVVVFGPPATHEELVPGWTFFGLGSAALASSSPPPALAPKCPGVSLSLDVDQNNIESEHESKQLAEDKAYSELPAALDKYKSSRVAMADFVPFRCRTCGLDYNSMGTLRQHLRARNKKGPSCKQIESALEFTLEIIVVVVEEEEEEEDEPPRKKKKREYLWMKN
;
A
#
# COMPACT_ATOMS: atom_id res chain seq x y z
N MET A 1 -13.11 -25.29 -22.46
CA MET A 1 -11.65 -25.15 -22.42
C MET A 1 -11.34 -24.16 -21.31
N ALA A 2 -10.67 -24.60 -20.24
CA ALA A 2 -10.32 -23.71 -19.13
C ALA A 2 -9.14 -22.81 -19.55
N PRO A 3 -9.14 -21.52 -19.16
CA PRO A 3 -8.01 -20.64 -19.46
C PRO A 3 -6.75 -21.15 -18.75
N PRO A 4 -5.56 -21.00 -19.39
CA PRO A 4 -4.30 -21.36 -18.74
C PRO A 4 -4.10 -20.46 -17.50
N SER A 5 -4.01 -21.07 -16.32
CA SER A 5 -3.69 -20.38 -15.07
C SER A 5 -2.24 -19.91 -15.11
N LEU A 6 -2.00 -18.61 -14.98
CA LEU A 6 -0.66 -18.06 -14.85
C LEU A 6 -0.08 -18.43 -13.47
N PRO A 7 1.21 -18.81 -13.40
CA PRO A 7 1.85 -19.13 -12.12
C PRO A 7 1.96 -17.86 -11.27
N LEU A 8 1.36 -17.88 -10.08
CA LEU A 8 1.51 -16.80 -9.11
C LEU A 8 2.87 -16.91 -8.42
N SER A 9 3.62 -15.81 -8.39
CA SER A 9 4.86 -15.69 -7.63
C SER A 9 4.58 -15.88 -6.13
N THR A 10 5.18 -16.92 -5.54
CA THR A 10 5.06 -17.26 -4.11
C THR A 10 6.43 -17.12 -3.45
N ILE A 11 6.46 -16.63 -2.21
CA ILE A 11 7.67 -16.64 -1.37
C ILE A 11 7.40 -17.46 -0.11
N SER A 12 8.43 -18.09 0.44
CA SER A 12 8.38 -18.80 1.72
C SER A 12 8.85 -17.89 2.85
N VAL A 13 8.00 -17.69 3.86
CA VAL A 13 8.31 -16.93 5.07
C VAL A 13 8.39 -17.90 6.24
N THR A 14 9.44 -17.78 7.06
CA THR A 14 9.58 -18.61 8.27
C THR A 14 8.99 -17.86 9.46
N GLY A 15 7.96 -18.43 10.09
CA GLY A 15 7.33 -17.88 11.29
C GLY A 15 8.18 -18.04 12.55
N PRO A 16 7.77 -17.42 13.68
CA PRO A 16 8.49 -17.50 14.96
C PRO A 16 8.60 -18.92 15.52
N ASP A 17 7.67 -19.80 15.15
CA ASP A 17 7.67 -21.22 15.55
C ASP A 17 8.57 -22.09 14.65
N GLY A 18 9.25 -21.50 13.66
CA GLY A 18 10.06 -22.21 12.67
C GLY A 18 9.27 -22.84 11.52
N ALA A 19 7.95 -22.69 11.49
CA ALA A 19 7.12 -23.15 10.38
C ALA A 19 7.31 -22.29 9.13
N ILE A 20 7.42 -22.93 7.96
CA ILE A 20 7.53 -22.24 6.67
C ILE A 20 6.14 -22.13 6.06
N GLU A 21 5.66 -20.91 5.86
CA GLU A 21 4.39 -20.62 5.18
C GLU A 21 4.63 -20.00 3.81
N GLN A 22 3.85 -20.43 2.82
CA GLN A 22 3.87 -19.85 1.48
C GLN A 22 2.93 -18.64 1.42
N VAL A 23 3.50 -17.47 1.15
CA VAL A 23 2.74 -16.23 1.01
C VAL A 23 2.74 -15.80 -0.45
N VAL A 24 1.55 -15.51 -0.98
CA VAL A 24 1.38 -14.94 -2.33
C VAL A 24 1.79 -13.47 -2.27
N VAL A 25 2.81 -13.11 -3.04
CA VAL A 25 3.26 -11.72 -3.13
C VAL A 25 2.52 -11.06 -4.28
N PHE A 26 1.65 -10.11 -3.94
CA PHE A 26 1.14 -9.17 -4.92
C PHE A 26 2.23 -8.13 -5.16
N GLY A 27 2.63 -7.93 -6.41
CA GLY A 27 3.58 -6.90 -6.79
C GLY A 27 3.15 -5.52 -6.26
N PRO A 28 4.09 -4.57 -6.14
CA PRO A 28 3.77 -3.21 -5.71
C PRO A 28 2.61 -2.66 -6.56
N PRO A 29 1.65 -1.94 -5.96
CA PRO A 29 0.55 -1.36 -6.71
C PRO A 29 1.15 -0.52 -7.84
N ALA A 30 0.69 -0.76 -9.07
CA ALA A 30 1.14 -0.02 -10.23
C ALA A 30 1.18 1.48 -9.90
N THR A 31 2.26 2.16 -10.28
CA THR A 31 2.38 3.59 -10.04
C THR A 31 1.19 4.29 -10.71
N HIS A 32 0.74 5.42 -10.16
CA HIS A 32 -0.46 6.13 -10.62
C HIS A 32 -0.43 6.49 -12.12
N GLU A 33 0.74 6.45 -12.75
CA GLU A 33 0.90 6.69 -14.19
C GLU A 33 0.52 5.46 -15.06
N GLU A 34 0.46 4.26 -14.48
CA GLU A 34 0.14 3.00 -15.16
C GLU A 34 -1.23 2.44 -14.76
N LEU A 35 -1.88 3.05 -13.74
CA LEU A 35 -3.28 2.78 -13.42
C LEU A 35 -4.18 3.32 -14.53
N VAL A 36 -4.52 2.44 -15.47
CA VAL A 36 -5.61 2.72 -16.41
C VAL A 36 -6.85 2.99 -15.56
N PRO A 37 -7.49 4.18 -15.68
CA PRO A 37 -8.64 4.52 -14.84
C PRO A 37 -9.68 3.41 -14.92
N GLY A 38 -10.17 2.89 -13.79
CA GLY A 38 -11.03 1.68 -13.76
C GLY A 38 -12.32 1.77 -14.61
N TRP A 39 -12.64 2.96 -15.13
CA TRP A 39 -13.76 3.24 -16.02
C TRP A 39 -13.43 2.91 -17.50
N THR A 40 -12.16 2.82 -17.89
CA THR A 40 -11.78 2.37 -19.25
C THR A 40 -12.02 0.87 -19.45
N PHE A 41 -12.08 0.09 -18.36
CA PHE A 41 -12.38 -1.34 -18.41
C PHE A 41 -13.79 -1.63 -18.95
N PHE A 42 -14.73 -0.68 -18.79
CA PHE A 42 -16.10 -0.81 -19.29
C PHE A 42 -16.35 -0.10 -20.64
N GLY A 43 -15.32 0.52 -21.24
CA GLY A 43 -15.48 1.43 -22.38
C GLY A 43 -15.17 0.87 -23.77
N LEU A 44 -14.45 -0.25 -23.89
CA LEU A 44 -14.09 -0.83 -25.20
C LEU A 44 -15.08 -1.93 -25.60
N GLY A 45 -16.30 -1.51 -25.89
CA GLY A 45 -17.33 -2.42 -26.36
C GLY A 45 -18.45 -1.75 -27.12
N SER A 46 -18.18 -0.86 -28.10
CA SER A 46 -19.21 -0.56 -29.12
C SER A 46 -18.78 0.26 -30.36
N ALA A 47 -17.57 0.12 -30.94
CA ALA A 47 -17.30 0.80 -32.22
C ALA A 47 -16.16 0.18 -33.06
N ALA A 48 -16.26 -1.10 -33.44
CA ALA A 48 -15.53 -1.61 -34.60
C ALA A 48 -16.20 -2.89 -35.15
N LEU A 49 -17.37 -2.75 -35.76
CA LEU A 49 -17.89 -3.75 -36.70
C LEU A 49 -17.97 -3.13 -38.10
N ALA A 50 -16.85 -3.23 -38.81
CA ALA A 50 -16.82 -3.18 -40.26
C ALA A 50 -15.71 -4.12 -40.74
N SER A 51 -15.98 -5.43 -40.77
CA SER A 51 -15.37 -6.34 -41.74
C SER A 51 -16.10 -7.66 -41.76
N SER A 52 -16.45 -8.07 -42.97
CA SER A 52 -17.20 -9.24 -43.39
C SER A 52 -16.51 -10.57 -43.11
N SER A 53 -17.21 -11.51 -42.45
CA SER A 53 -17.11 -12.97 -42.67
C SER A 53 -18.10 -13.71 -41.76
N PRO A 54 -18.98 -14.60 -42.26
CA PRO A 54 -19.75 -15.56 -41.44
C PRO A 54 -19.03 -16.92 -41.40
N PRO A 55 -18.81 -17.54 -40.22
CA PRO A 55 -19.49 -18.84 -39.94
C PRO A 55 -19.60 -19.17 -38.43
N PRO A 56 -20.03 -20.38 -38.03
CA PRO A 56 -21.38 -20.93 -38.10
C PRO A 56 -22.01 -21.06 -36.70
N ALA A 57 -23.34 -21.18 -36.71
CA ALA A 57 -24.18 -21.47 -35.56
C ALA A 57 -23.79 -22.77 -34.85
N LEU A 58 -23.31 -22.68 -33.60
CA LEU A 58 -23.48 -23.74 -32.59
C LEU A 58 -23.63 -23.08 -31.22
N ALA A 59 -24.89 -22.83 -30.86
CA ALA A 59 -25.28 -22.51 -29.51
C ALA A 59 -25.08 -23.76 -28.62
N PRO A 60 -24.24 -23.74 -27.58
CA PRO A 60 -24.37 -24.70 -26.51
C PRO A 60 -25.65 -24.36 -25.74
N LYS A 61 -26.69 -25.17 -25.96
CA LYS A 61 -27.82 -25.28 -25.05
C LYS A 61 -27.27 -25.71 -23.69
N CYS A 62 -27.02 -24.73 -22.82
CA CYS A 62 -26.91 -25.03 -21.40
C CYS A 62 -28.30 -25.51 -20.95
N PRO A 63 -28.45 -26.76 -20.47
CA PRO A 63 -29.69 -27.17 -19.83
C PRO A 63 -29.87 -26.27 -18.61
N GLY A 64 -30.92 -25.44 -18.67
CA GLY A 64 -31.33 -24.58 -17.58
C GLY A 64 -31.72 -25.43 -16.39
N VAL A 65 -30.77 -25.67 -15.50
CA VAL A 65 -31.07 -26.13 -14.15
C VAL A 65 -31.51 -24.88 -13.38
N SER A 66 -32.79 -24.54 -13.50
CA SER A 66 -33.44 -23.59 -12.61
C SER A 66 -33.55 -24.25 -11.24
N LEU A 67 -32.46 -24.17 -10.45
CA LEU A 67 -32.51 -24.44 -9.02
C LEU A 67 -33.28 -23.30 -8.37
N SER A 68 -34.61 -23.44 -8.36
CA SER A 68 -35.48 -22.71 -7.45
C SER A 68 -35.18 -23.24 -6.05
N LEU A 69 -34.13 -22.71 -5.42
CA LEU A 69 -33.96 -22.82 -3.99
C LEU A 69 -35.06 -21.95 -3.39
N ASP A 70 -36.15 -22.59 -2.95
CA ASP A 70 -37.18 -21.99 -2.10
C ASP A 70 -36.53 -21.65 -0.75
N VAL A 71 -35.71 -20.60 -0.75
CA VAL A 71 -35.19 -20.00 0.47
C VAL A 71 -36.33 -19.18 1.04
N ASP A 72 -36.79 -19.56 2.23
CA ASP A 72 -37.86 -18.86 2.95
C ASP A 72 -37.53 -17.36 3.07
N GLN A 73 -38.14 -16.56 2.21
CA GLN A 73 -37.92 -15.11 2.09
C GLN A 73 -38.10 -14.39 3.44
N ASN A 74 -39.00 -14.93 4.28
CA ASN A 74 -39.33 -14.40 5.60
C ASN A 74 -38.20 -14.54 6.64
N ASN A 75 -37.30 -15.53 6.48
CA ASN A 75 -36.17 -15.71 7.40
C ASN A 75 -35.04 -14.70 7.11
N ILE A 76 -34.89 -14.27 5.85
CA ILE A 76 -33.83 -13.35 5.43
C ILE A 76 -34.09 -11.94 5.97
N GLU A 77 -35.34 -11.47 5.96
CA GLU A 77 -35.69 -10.12 6.40
C GLU A 77 -35.46 -9.93 7.91
N SER A 78 -35.76 -10.95 8.70
CA SER A 78 -35.54 -10.97 10.15
C SER A 78 -34.05 -10.89 10.52
N GLU A 79 -33.18 -11.62 9.81
CA GLU A 79 -31.74 -11.55 10.04
C GLU A 79 -31.15 -10.20 9.66
N HIS A 80 -31.66 -9.57 8.60
CA HIS A 80 -31.21 -8.25 8.16
C HIS A 80 -31.56 -7.16 9.19
N GLU A 81 -32.79 -7.17 9.71
CA GLU A 81 -33.23 -6.21 10.72
C GLU A 81 -32.42 -6.33 12.03
N SER A 82 -32.13 -7.56 12.46
CA SER A 82 -31.29 -7.78 13.64
C SER A 82 -29.85 -7.28 13.44
N LYS A 83 -29.28 -7.39 12.24
CA LYS A 83 -27.95 -6.86 11.93
C LYS A 83 -27.95 -5.33 11.95
N GLN A 84 -28.95 -4.72 11.34
CA GLN A 84 -29.07 -3.27 11.29
C GLN A 84 -29.22 -2.65 12.68
N LEU A 85 -30.02 -3.26 13.56
CA LEU A 85 -30.13 -2.83 14.97
C LEU A 85 -28.80 -2.96 15.73
N ALA A 86 -28.01 -3.99 15.46
CA ALA A 86 -26.70 -4.16 16.08
C ALA A 86 -25.70 -3.09 15.61
N GLU A 87 -25.73 -2.76 14.32
CA GLU A 87 -24.92 -1.68 13.74
C GLU A 87 -25.33 -0.32 14.31
N ASP A 88 -26.62 0.01 14.30
CA ASP A 88 -27.14 1.28 14.85
C ASP A 88 -26.76 1.45 16.32
N LYS A 89 -26.84 0.36 17.10
CA LYS A 89 -26.38 0.35 18.48
C LYS A 89 -24.88 0.64 18.58
N ALA A 90 -24.04 -0.02 17.78
CA ALA A 90 -22.61 0.24 17.76
C ALA A 90 -22.29 1.70 17.38
N TYR A 91 -23.02 2.28 16.42
CA TYR A 91 -22.85 3.69 16.04
C TYR A 91 -23.35 4.66 17.12
N SER A 92 -24.36 4.29 17.90
CA SER A 92 -24.84 5.10 19.02
C SER A 92 -23.86 5.17 20.20
N GLU A 93 -22.98 4.16 20.33
CA GLU A 93 -21.95 4.09 21.39
C GLU A 93 -20.63 4.79 20.99
N LEU A 94 -20.43 5.08 19.71
CA LEU A 94 -19.24 5.79 19.19
C LEU A 94 -18.93 7.12 19.90
N PRO A 95 -19.90 8.00 20.20
CA PRO A 95 -19.62 9.26 20.89
C PRO A 95 -18.96 9.06 22.25
N ALA A 96 -19.44 8.09 23.03
CA ALA A 96 -18.87 7.78 24.35
C ALA A 96 -17.46 7.19 24.24
N ALA A 97 -17.22 6.34 23.25
CA ALA A 97 -15.88 5.83 22.96
C ALA A 97 -14.92 6.93 22.49
N LEU A 98 -15.41 7.89 21.70
CA LEU A 98 -14.65 9.05 21.23
C LEU A 98 -14.26 9.99 22.37
N ASP A 99 -15.14 10.21 23.34
CA ASP A 99 -14.83 11.06 24.49
C ASP A 99 -13.79 10.41 25.40
N LYS A 100 -13.83 9.09 25.56
CA LYS A 100 -12.76 8.33 26.22
C LYS A 100 -11.43 8.47 25.47
N TYR A 101 -11.44 8.39 24.13
CA TYR A 101 -10.22 8.56 23.33
C TYR A 101 -9.67 9.99 23.36
N LYS A 102 -10.55 11.01 23.31
CA LYS A 102 -10.16 12.42 23.39
C LYS A 102 -9.60 12.81 24.75
N SER A 103 -10.18 12.30 25.83
CA SER A 103 -9.70 12.51 27.20
C SER A 103 -8.46 11.66 27.53
N SER A 104 -8.32 10.49 26.90
CA SER A 104 -7.10 9.67 26.93
C SER A 104 -5.96 10.21 26.06
N ARG A 105 -6.10 11.40 25.46
CA ARG A 105 -4.96 12.06 24.81
C ARG A 105 -3.86 12.19 25.85
N VAL A 106 -2.70 11.63 25.51
CA VAL A 106 -1.44 11.79 26.25
C VAL A 106 -1.33 13.26 26.62
N ALA A 107 -1.04 13.53 27.91
CA ALA A 107 -0.85 14.89 28.39
C ALA A 107 0.08 15.62 27.41
N MET A 108 -0.26 16.84 27.00
CA MET A 108 0.54 17.61 26.03
C MET A 108 2.01 17.77 26.47
N ALA A 109 2.29 17.59 27.77
CA ALA A 109 3.63 17.56 28.33
C ALA A 109 4.48 16.37 27.83
N ASP A 110 3.87 15.22 27.56
CA ASP A 110 4.54 13.98 27.15
C ASP A 110 4.37 13.67 25.66
N PHE A 111 3.51 14.42 24.96
CA PHE A 111 3.35 14.29 23.53
C PHE A 111 4.48 15.03 22.80
N VAL A 112 5.43 14.27 22.25
CA VAL A 112 6.46 14.82 21.36
C VAL A 112 6.04 14.61 19.89
N PRO A 113 5.56 15.65 19.19
CA PRO A 113 5.03 15.52 17.84
C PRO A 113 6.09 15.25 16.76
N PHE A 114 7.35 15.59 17.00
CA PHE A 114 8.38 15.63 15.95
C PHE A 114 9.61 14.82 16.34
N ARG A 115 9.69 13.57 15.87
CA ARG A 115 10.86 12.71 16.03
C ARG A 115 11.72 12.71 14.78
N CYS A 116 13.04 12.84 14.94
CA CYS A 116 13.97 12.64 13.83
C CYS A 116 14.15 11.15 13.53
N ARG A 117 13.84 10.73 12.30
CA ARG A 117 13.94 9.31 11.89
C ARG A 117 15.34 8.73 11.93
N THR A 118 16.37 9.58 11.84
CA THR A 118 17.76 9.11 11.74
C THR A 118 18.46 8.98 13.09
N CYS A 119 18.06 9.77 14.09
CA CYS A 119 18.69 9.73 15.41
C CYS A 119 17.73 9.45 16.56
N GLY A 120 16.43 9.35 16.30
CA GLY A 120 15.42 9.10 17.33
C GLY A 120 15.15 10.27 18.26
N LEU A 121 15.85 11.41 18.11
CA LEU A 121 15.65 12.58 18.95
C LEU A 121 14.26 13.18 18.77
N ASP A 122 13.67 13.50 19.90
CA ASP A 122 12.34 14.05 20.06
C ASP A 122 12.41 15.58 20.17
N TYR A 123 11.60 16.27 19.37
CA TYR A 123 11.54 17.73 19.30
C TYR A 123 10.12 18.23 19.58
N ASN A 124 10.04 19.23 20.44
CA ASN A 124 8.83 19.96 20.80
C ASN A 124 8.31 20.90 19.69
N SER A 125 9.09 21.16 18.63
CA SER A 125 8.65 21.98 17.51
C SER A 125 9.17 21.51 16.14
N MET A 126 8.41 21.80 15.08
CA MET A 126 8.85 21.52 13.70
C MET A 126 10.06 22.39 13.30
N GLY A 127 10.17 23.60 13.85
CA GLY A 127 11.27 24.53 13.55
C GLY A 127 12.62 23.98 14.02
N THR A 128 12.67 23.45 15.24
CA THR A 128 13.86 22.81 15.82
C THR A 128 14.23 21.54 15.06
N LEU A 129 13.26 20.70 14.68
CA LEU A 129 13.52 19.53 13.83
C LEU A 129 14.11 19.93 12.47
N ARG A 130 13.56 20.94 11.79
CA ARG A 130 14.09 21.44 10.50
C ARG A 130 15.49 22.04 10.65
N GLN A 131 15.78 22.71 11.75
CA GLN A 131 17.13 23.22 12.02
C GLN A 131 18.11 22.08 12.25
N HIS A 132 17.70 21.06 13.02
CA HIS A 132 18.47 19.83 13.22
C HIS A 132 18.80 19.14 11.89
N LEU A 133 17.80 18.93 11.03
CA LEU A 133 17.99 18.31 9.71
C LEU A 133 18.89 19.16 8.80
N ARG A 134 18.81 20.49 8.88
CA ARG A 134 19.68 21.39 8.11
C ARG A 134 21.12 21.42 8.60
N ALA A 135 21.35 21.35 9.91
CA ALA A 135 22.69 21.27 10.48
C ALA A 135 23.39 19.99 10.04
N ARG A 136 22.67 18.86 10.00
CA ARG A 136 23.15 17.57 9.50
C ARG A 136 23.69 17.64 8.07
N ASN A 137 23.03 18.39 7.20
CA ASN A 137 23.45 18.49 5.79
C ASN A 137 24.65 19.42 5.55
N LYS A 138 25.02 20.27 6.53
CA LYS A 138 26.06 21.29 6.36
C LYS A 138 27.39 20.94 7.03
N LYS A 139 27.39 20.04 8.01
CA LYS A 139 28.59 19.56 8.71
C LYS A 139 28.33 18.10 9.09
N GLY A 140 29.33 17.21 8.89
CA GLY A 140 29.30 15.80 9.29
C GLY A 140 28.90 15.57 10.77
N PRO A 141 28.87 14.30 11.21
CA PRO A 141 27.93 13.74 12.20
C PRO A 141 27.81 14.60 13.47
N SER A 142 26.92 15.59 13.45
CA SER A 142 26.64 16.45 14.61
C SER A 142 25.34 16.07 15.30
N CYS A 143 24.90 14.83 15.09
CA CYS A 143 23.96 14.21 16.01
C CYS A 143 24.78 13.43 17.04
N LYS A 144 25.13 14.12 18.14
CA LYS A 144 26.00 13.62 19.21
C LYS A 144 25.51 12.33 19.89
N GLN A 145 24.32 11.84 19.55
CA GLN A 145 23.74 10.62 20.12
C GLN A 145 23.82 9.41 19.19
N ILE A 146 24.36 9.54 17.98
CA ILE A 146 24.58 8.36 17.11
C ILE A 146 25.77 7.52 17.62
N GLU A 147 26.74 8.13 18.30
CA GLU A 147 27.91 7.38 18.81
C GLU A 147 27.55 6.40 19.94
N SER A 148 26.53 6.67 20.75
CA SER A 148 26.11 5.75 21.83
C SER A 148 25.08 4.70 21.40
N ALA A 149 24.52 4.80 20.19
CA ALA A 149 23.52 3.85 19.68
C ALA A 149 24.09 2.81 18.70
N LEU A 150 25.33 3.01 18.23
CA LEU A 150 26.00 2.08 17.31
C LEU A 150 26.84 1.00 18.01
N GLU A 151 27.15 1.16 19.31
CA GLU A 151 27.76 0.05 20.08
C GLU A 151 26.81 -1.14 20.25
N PHE A 152 25.50 -0.96 20.07
CA PHE A 152 24.52 -2.03 20.29
C PHE A 152 24.06 -2.75 19.01
N THR A 153 24.40 -2.23 17.82
CA THR A 153 23.96 -2.83 16.55
C THR A 153 25.08 -3.39 15.68
N LEU A 154 26.35 -3.15 16.02
CA LEU A 154 27.49 -3.69 15.27
C LEU A 154 27.78 -5.18 15.55
N GLU A 155 27.21 -5.79 16.60
CA GLU A 155 27.28 -7.25 16.78
C GLU A 155 26.22 -8.02 15.97
N ILE A 156 25.23 -7.35 15.37
CA ILE A 156 24.11 -8.03 14.68
C ILE A 156 24.26 -8.05 13.14
N ILE A 157 25.22 -7.31 12.57
CA ILE A 157 25.42 -7.24 11.11
C ILE A 157 26.87 -7.57 10.74
N VAL A 158 27.35 -8.75 11.15
CA VAL A 158 28.56 -9.39 10.56
C VAL A 158 28.20 -10.78 10.01
N VAL A 159 26.92 -11.06 9.75
CA VAL A 159 26.52 -12.26 9.02
C VAL A 159 26.02 -11.85 7.64
N VAL A 160 26.96 -11.96 6.69
CA VAL A 160 26.78 -12.17 5.25
C VAL A 160 26.18 -10.99 4.46
N VAL A 161 27.07 -10.12 3.98
CA VAL A 161 26.98 -9.67 2.58
C VAL A 161 28.37 -9.90 2.00
N GLU A 162 28.55 -11.08 1.41
CA GLU A 162 29.62 -11.30 0.45
C GLU A 162 29.37 -10.37 -0.75
N GLU A 163 30.43 -9.71 -1.17
CA GLU A 163 30.50 -8.86 -2.35
C GLU A 163 30.19 -9.69 -3.61
N GLU A 164 29.10 -9.36 -4.31
CA GLU A 164 29.01 -9.58 -5.76
C GLU A 164 29.07 -8.21 -6.43
N GLU A 165 30.28 -7.87 -6.91
CA GLU A 165 30.52 -6.81 -7.88
C GLU A 165 29.95 -7.24 -9.22
N GLU A 166 28.88 -6.57 -9.68
CA GLU A 166 28.55 -6.53 -11.10
C GLU A 166 28.41 -5.06 -11.53
N GLU A 167 29.50 -4.58 -12.14
CA GLU A 167 29.69 -3.26 -12.72
C GLU A 167 28.94 -3.19 -14.05
N GLU A 168 27.74 -2.61 -14.08
CA GLU A 168 27.10 -2.19 -15.33
C GLU A 168 27.23 -0.67 -15.55
N ASP A 169 28.03 -0.33 -16.56
CA ASP A 169 28.25 0.99 -17.16
C ASP A 169 26.92 1.65 -17.62
N GLU A 170 26.26 2.44 -16.75
CA GLU A 170 25.16 3.31 -17.20
C GLU A 170 25.72 4.62 -17.81
N PRO A 171 25.44 4.91 -19.10
CA PRO A 171 25.97 6.10 -19.75
C PRO A 171 25.34 7.40 -19.19
N PRO A 172 26.11 8.50 -19.12
CA PRO A 172 25.69 9.74 -18.49
C PRO A 172 24.46 10.36 -19.17
N ARG A 173 23.34 10.39 -18.44
CA ARG A 173 22.11 11.08 -18.86
C ARG A 173 22.38 12.59 -18.98
N LYS A 174 22.47 13.07 -20.23
CA LYS A 174 22.62 14.50 -20.57
C LYS A 174 21.41 15.28 -20.07
N LYS A 175 21.58 16.08 -19.02
CA LYS A 175 20.58 17.02 -18.51
C LYS A 175 20.35 18.12 -19.56
N LYS A 176 19.20 18.09 -20.24
CA LYS A 176 18.75 19.20 -21.10
C LYS A 176 18.47 20.42 -20.22
N LYS A 177 19.32 21.45 -20.33
CA LYS A 177 19.07 22.80 -19.80
C LYS A 177 17.79 23.32 -20.46
N ARG A 178 16.68 23.39 -19.71
CA ARG A 178 15.54 24.22 -20.10
C ARG A 178 15.94 25.66 -19.87
N GLU A 179 16.45 26.32 -20.93
CA GLU A 179 16.46 27.78 -20.99
C GLU A 179 15.01 28.25 -21.00
N TYR A 180 14.55 28.76 -19.86
CA TYR A 180 13.34 29.56 -19.83
C TYR A 180 13.72 30.91 -20.44
N LEU A 181 13.38 31.07 -21.72
CA LEU A 181 13.35 32.34 -22.42
C LEU A 181 12.08 33.06 -21.95
N TRP A 182 12.19 33.82 -20.87
CA TRP A 182 11.11 34.69 -20.40
C TRP A 182 10.95 35.81 -21.43
N MET A 183 9.90 35.67 -22.23
CA MET A 183 9.38 36.71 -23.12
C MET A 183 9.11 37.97 -22.30
N LYS A 184 9.86 39.03 -22.61
CA LYS A 184 9.49 40.41 -22.29
C LYS A 184 8.35 40.80 -23.23
N ASN A 185 7.18 41.04 -22.68
CA ASN A 185 6.16 41.93 -23.23
C ASN A 185 5.79 42.93 -22.13
#